data_AF-A0A7R9VA90-F1
#
_entry.id   AF-A0A7R9VA90-F1
#
_cell.length_a   1.000
_cell.length_b   1.000
_cell.length_c   1.000
_cell.angle_alpha   90.00
_cell.angle_beta   90.00
_cell.angle_gamma   90.00
#
_symmetry.space_group_name_H-M   'P 1'
#
loop_
_entity.id
_entity.type
_entity.pdbx_description
1 polymer ?
#
loop_
_entity_poly.entity_id
_entity_poly.type
_entity_poly.pdbx_seq_one_letter_code
_entity_poly.pdbx_strand_id
1 'polypeptide(L)'
;RPRLPAWVFMAVTEAQVGISAYTCPDAPGFSGILKHRFRDFQVNEIDADGNVARLTSLRVDDCAGVLQNGEGGRAQSGQPVDPANILTGRALRDSTVVKDLVAEFGVIAGHSNGQLLRQ
;
A
#
# COMPACT_ATOMS: atom_id res chain seq x y z
N ARG A 1 24.32 -15.48 27.50
CA ARG A 1 23.55 -15.39 26.24
C ARG A 1 22.08 -15.29 26.60
N PRO A 2 21.36 -14.21 26.26
CA PRO A 2 19.92 -14.14 26.54
C PRO A 2 19.17 -15.10 25.61
N ARG A 3 18.23 -15.89 26.17
CA ARG A 3 17.28 -16.68 25.39
C ARG A 3 16.20 -15.72 24.88
N LEU A 4 16.01 -15.66 23.57
CA LEU A 4 14.88 -14.94 22.99
C LEU A 4 13.57 -15.60 23.46
N PRO A 5 12.50 -14.83 23.69
CA PRO A 5 11.25 -15.37 24.20
C PRO A 5 10.58 -16.28 23.15
N ALA A 6 9.84 -17.28 23.62
CA ALA A 6 9.30 -18.38 22.81
C ALA A 6 8.43 -17.94 21.61
N TRP A 7 7.84 -16.74 21.68
CA TRP A 7 7.02 -16.18 20.60
C TRP A 7 7.84 -15.68 19.39
N VAL A 8 9.15 -15.46 19.54
CA VAL A 8 10.03 -15.04 18.44
C VAL A 8 10.27 -16.19 17.43
N PHE A 9 9.89 -17.42 17.76
CA PHE A 9 10.24 -18.63 17.00
C PHE A 9 9.06 -19.50 16.53
N MET A 10 7.83 -18.97 16.46
CA MET A 10 6.73 -19.69 15.77
C MET A 10 6.65 -19.29 14.29
N ALA A 11 7.80 -19.21 13.61
CA ALA A 11 7.81 -19.10 12.16
C ALA A 11 7.37 -20.45 11.59
N VAL A 12 6.30 -20.43 10.78
CA VAL A 12 5.85 -21.61 10.04
C VAL A 12 6.96 -22.03 9.08
N THR A 13 7.30 -23.32 9.07
CA THR A 13 8.31 -23.87 8.16
C THR A 13 7.71 -24.16 6.79
N GLU A 14 8.54 -24.18 5.74
CA GLU A 14 8.12 -24.54 4.38
C GLU A 14 7.41 -25.91 4.32
N ALA A 15 7.95 -26.90 5.05
CA ALA A 15 7.36 -28.23 5.12
C ALA A 15 5.94 -28.24 5.75
N GLN A 16 5.66 -27.35 6.71
CA GLN A 16 4.34 -27.23 7.33
C GLN A 16 3.27 -26.67 6.37
N VAL A 17 3.69 -25.98 5.31
CA VAL A 17 2.81 -25.45 4.26
C VAL A 17 2.91 -26.23 2.95
N GLY A 18 3.54 -27.42 2.96
CA GLY A 18 3.60 -28.31 1.81
C GLY A 18 4.70 -27.99 0.78
N ILE A 19 5.66 -27.14 1.13
CA ILE A 19 6.82 -26.83 0.28
C ILE A 19 7.99 -27.70 0.74
N SER A 20 8.27 -28.80 0.02
CA SER A 20 9.22 -29.83 0.48
C SER A 20 10.19 -30.37 -0.59
N ALA A 21 10.07 -29.91 -1.84
CA ALA A 21 10.84 -30.43 -2.96
C ALA A 21 11.59 -29.31 -3.70
N TYR A 22 12.76 -29.67 -4.24
CA TYR A 22 13.57 -28.80 -5.10
C TYR A 22 13.43 -29.24 -6.55
N THR A 23 13.46 -28.29 -7.50
CA THR A 23 13.50 -28.62 -8.94
C THR A 23 14.81 -29.29 -9.35
N CYS A 24 15.92 -28.98 -8.66
CA CYS A 24 17.22 -29.62 -8.86
C CYS A 24 17.72 -30.17 -7.51
N PRO A 25 17.44 -31.44 -7.18
CA PRO A 25 17.75 -32.01 -5.86
C PRO A 25 19.24 -32.26 -5.62
N ASP A 26 20.03 -32.43 -6.69
CA ASP A 26 21.46 -32.78 -6.59
C ASP A 26 22.38 -31.55 -6.52
N ALA A 27 21.84 -30.34 -6.71
CA ALA A 27 22.62 -29.12 -6.62
C ALA A 27 22.96 -28.81 -5.14
N PRO A 28 24.22 -28.49 -4.80
CA PRO A 28 24.59 -28.14 -3.44
C PRO A 28 23.92 -26.82 -3.04
N GLY A 29 23.30 -26.81 -1.85
CA GLY A 29 22.75 -25.60 -1.25
C GLY A 29 23.84 -24.64 -0.75
N PHE A 30 23.46 -23.39 -0.51
CA PHE A 30 24.30 -22.38 0.11
C PHE A 30 23.49 -21.49 1.06
N SER A 31 24.18 -20.79 1.95
CA SER A 31 23.55 -19.86 2.89
C SER A 31 23.74 -18.41 2.43
N GLY A 32 22.69 -17.61 2.55
CA GLY A 32 22.71 -16.19 2.24
C GLY A 32 21.71 -15.41 3.09
N ILE A 33 21.94 -14.11 3.24
CA ILE A 33 20.99 -13.20 3.88
C ILE A 33 20.15 -12.57 2.77
N LEU A 34 18.84 -12.85 2.77
CA LEU A 34 17.89 -12.24 1.85
C LEU A 34 17.20 -11.03 2.52
N LYS A 35 16.96 -9.96 1.76
CA LYS A 35 16.34 -8.69 2.22
C LYS A 35 17.10 -7.96 3.33
N HIS A 36 18.43 -7.87 3.24
CA HIS A 36 19.25 -7.16 4.24
C HIS A 36 18.98 -5.64 4.27
N ARG A 37 18.70 -5.02 3.13
CA ARG A 37 18.23 -3.63 2.99
C ARG A 37 16.97 -3.59 2.12
N PHE A 38 16.16 -2.55 2.28
CA PHE A 38 14.94 -2.34 1.47
C PHE A 38 15.22 -2.36 -0.04
N ARG A 39 16.41 -1.92 -0.46
CA ARG A 39 16.81 -1.87 -1.87
C ARG A 39 17.24 -3.24 -2.43
N ASP A 40 17.54 -4.22 -1.58
CA ASP A 40 18.06 -5.51 -2.03
C ASP A 40 16.97 -6.39 -2.68
N PHE A 41 15.69 -6.03 -2.54
CA PHE A 41 14.56 -6.70 -3.18
C PHE A 41 13.54 -5.68 -3.69
N GLN A 42 13.54 -5.41 -5.00
CA GLN A 42 12.59 -4.50 -5.66
C GLN A 42 11.61 -5.30 -6.53
N VAL A 43 10.34 -4.95 -6.49
CA VAL A 43 9.28 -5.58 -7.28
C VAL A 43 8.64 -4.53 -8.17
N ASN A 44 8.44 -4.85 -9.45
CA ASN A 44 7.60 -4.07 -10.37
C ASN A 44 6.52 -5.01 -10.90
N GLU A 45 5.26 -4.62 -10.76
CA GLU A 45 4.13 -5.37 -11.30
C GLU A 45 4.13 -5.34 -12.83
N ILE A 46 3.60 -6.39 -13.43
CA ILE A 46 3.34 -6.50 -14.87
C ILE A 46 1.83 -6.72 -15.02
N ASP A 47 1.17 -5.85 -15.77
CA ASP A 47 -0.27 -5.96 -16.02
C ASP A 47 -0.62 -7.09 -17.01
N ALA A 48 -1.91 -7.32 -17.25
CA ALA A 48 -2.39 -8.34 -18.18
C ALA A 48 -1.99 -8.09 -19.64
N ASP A 49 -1.68 -6.83 -19.99
CA ASP A 49 -1.22 -6.42 -21.32
C ASP A 49 0.31 -6.48 -21.44
N GLY A 50 1.02 -6.81 -20.35
CA GLY A 50 2.47 -6.95 -20.30
C GLY A 50 3.23 -5.65 -19.98
N ASN A 51 2.54 -4.57 -19.58
CA ASN A 51 3.21 -3.32 -19.22
C ASN A 51 3.81 -3.41 -17.81
N VAL A 52 5.04 -2.93 -17.66
CA VAL A 52 5.73 -2.87 -16.37
C VAL A 52 5.40 -1.57 -15.65
N ALA A 53 4.88 -1.66 -14.42
CA ALA A 53 4.64 -0.50 -13.58
C ALA A 53 5.95 0.24 -13.27
N ARG A 54 6.05 1.51 -13.66
CA ARG A 54 7.21 2.39 -13.41
C ARG A 54 6.74 3.79 -13.04
N LEU A 55 7.45 4.41 -12.11
CA LEU A 55 7.29 5.84 -11.84
C LEU A 55 7.88 6.63 -13.00
N THR A 56 7.01 7.20 -13.86
CA THR A 56 7.40 7.96 -15.05
C THR A 56 7.34 9.47 -14.86
N SER A 57 6.56 9.94 -13.88
CA SER A 57 6.39 11.35 -13.57
C SER A 57 6.26 11.58 -12.06
N LEU A 58 6.81 12.71 -11.60
CA LEU A 58 6.61 13.24 -10.24
C LEU A 58 5.68 14.46 -10.24
N ARG A 59 5.14 14.82 -11.41
CA ARG A 59 4.19 15.93 -11.53
C ARG A 59 2.85 15.49 -10.95
N VAL A 60 2.19 16.43 -10.29
CA VAL A 60 0.77 16.28 -9.95
C VAL A 60 0.01 16.61 -11.21
N ASP A 61 -0.68 15.63 -11.78
CA ASP A 61 -1.66 15.91 -12.84
C ASP A 61 -2.92 16.45 -12.15
N ASP A 62 -3.46 17.56 -12.66
CA ASP A 62 -4.67 18.17 -12.11
C ASP A 62 -5.83 17.16 -12.22
N CYS A 63 -6.34 16.67 -11.09
CA CYS A 63 -7.44 15.70 -11.00
C CYS A 63 -8.81 16.28 -11.43
N ALA A 64 -8.86 17.10 -12.48
CA ALA A 64 -10.06 17.77 -12.97
C ALA A 64 -10.79 16.99 -14.09
N GLY A 65 -10.46 15.71 -14.31
CA GLY A 65 -10.87 14.98 -15.52
C GLY A 65 -11.93 13.88 -15.40
N VAL A 66 -12.36 13.45 -14.19
CA VAL A 66 -13.24 12.29 -14.04
C VAL A 66 -14.55 12.65 -13.33
N LEU A 67 -15.30 13.61 -13.88
CA LEU A 67 -16.75 13.79 -13.66
C LEU A 67 -17.35 14.44 -14.91
N GLN A 68 -17.36 13.75 -16.05
CA GLN A 68 -18.24 14.12 -17.16
C GLN A 68 -18.96 12.87 -17.66
N ASN A 69 -20.05 12.53 -16.97
CA ASN A 69 -21.24 11.89 -17.52
C ASN A 69 -22.37 12.13 -16.51
N GLY A 70 -23.05 13.28 -16.65
CA GLY A 70 -24.15 13.70 -15.80
C GLY A 70 -24.51 15.15 -16.09
N GLU A 71 -25.67 15.36 -16.68
CA GLU A 71 -26.15 16.60 -17.27
C GLU A 71 -26.36 17.72 -16.21
N GLY A 72 -25.91 18.94 -16.53
CA GLY A 72 -26.47 20.20 -16.04
C GLY A 72 -26.34 20.55 -14.54
N GLY A 73 -25.20 21.14 -14.14
CA GLY A 73 -25.06 21.80 -12.84
C GLY A 73 -24.03 22.93 -12.86
N ARG A 74 -24.49 24.18 -12.82
CA ARG A 74 -23.70 25.42 -12.88
C ARG A 74 -22.65 25.48 -11.75
N ALA A 75 -21.37 25.54 -12.10
CA ALA A 75 -20.29 25.84 -11.17
C ALA A 75 -20.55 27.20 -10.49
N GLN A 76 -20.79 27.18 -9.18
CA GLN A 76 -20.79 28.39 -8.37
C GLN A 76 -19.36 28.67 -7.92
N SER A 77 -18.83 29.78 -8.42
CA SER A 77 -17.60 30.40 -7.99
C SER A 77 -17.68 30.85 -6.52
N GLY A 78 -16.67 30.52 -5.72
CA GLY A 78 -16.28 31.35 -4.58
C GLY A 78 -15.99 30.63 -3.27
N GLN A 79 -14.73 30.25 -3.04
CA GLN A 79 -13.95 30.64 -1.86
C GLN A 79 -12.45 30.52 -2.19
N PRO A 80 -11.57 31.38 -1.66
CA PRO A 80 -10.13 31.23 -1.86
C PRO A 80 -9.68 29.93 -1.19
N VAL A 81 -9.14 29.00 -1.98
CA VAL A 81 -8.49 27.80 -1.44
C VAL A 81 -7.22 28.24 -0.72
N ASP A 82 -7.23 28.21 0.61
CA ASP A 82 -6.05 28.50 1.42
C ASP A 82 -4.96 27.44 1.12
N PRO A 83 -3.78 27.83 0.59
CA PRO A 83 -2.71 26.87 0.28
C PRO A 83 -2.23 26.09 1.51
N ALA A 84 -2.40 26.62 2.73
CA ALA A 84 -2.09 25.89 3.96
C ALA A 84 -3.05 24.71 4.18
N ASN A 85 -4.32 24.82 3.76
CA ASN A 85 -5.30 23.74 3.93
C ASN A 85 -5.06 22.56 2.96
N ILE A 86 -4.51 22.83 1.79
CA ILE A 86 -4.12 21.80 0.80
C ILE A 86 -2.94 20.99 1.34
N LEU A 87 -1.90 21.67 1.86
CA LEU A 87 -0.68 21.01 2.34
C LEU A 87 -0.90 20.22 3.64
N THR A 88 -1.86 20.63 4.47
CA THR A 88 -2.14 20.00 5.77
C THR A 88 -3.22 18.90 5.68
N GLY A 89 -3.95 18.82 4.55
CA GLY A 89 -5.05 17.86 4.33
C GLY A 89 -6.18 17.96 5.37
N ARG A 90 -6.23 19.05 6.15
CA ARG A 90 -7.06 19.14 7.37
C ARG A 90 -8.55 19.09 7.05
N ALA A 91 -8.98 19.72 5.95
CA ALA A 91 -10.35 19.66 5.46
C ALA A 91 -10.76 18.25 4.96
N LEU A 92 -9.80 17.44 4.50
CA LEU A 92 -10.07 16.08 4.03
C LEU A 92 -10.27 15.10 5.20
N ARG A 93 -9.52 15.29 6.31
CA ARG A 93 -9.62 14.44 7.52
C ARG A 93 -10.99 14.46 8.19
N ASP A 94 -11.69 15.60 8.12
CA ASP A 94 -13.02 15.77 8.72
C ASP A 94 -14.17 15.37 7.76
N SER A 95 -13.85 15.10 6.49
CA SER A 95 -14.81 14.69 5.47
C SER A 95 -15.42 13.33 5.81
N THR A 96 -16.73 13.19 5.55
CA THR A 96 -17.47 11.92 5.67
C THR A 96 -16.83 10.82 4.82
N VAL A 97 -16.28 11.18 3.65
CA VAL A 97 -15.61 10.24 2.75
C VAL A 97 -14.42 9.53 3.40
N VAL A 98 -13.60 10.26 4.17
CA VAL A 98 -12.45 9.66 4.89
C VAL A 98 -12.92 8.76 6.04
N LYS A 99 -14.06 9.10 6.67
CA LYS A 99 -14.64 8.26 7.73
C LYS A 99 -15.14 6.94 7.16
N ASP A 100 -15.77 6.97 5.99
CA ASP A 100 -16.29 5.79 5.30
C ASP A 100 -15.14 4.89 4.82
N LEU A 101 -14.09 5.47 4.21
CA LEU A 101 -12.87 4.75 3.81
C LEU A 101 -12.15 4.09 4.99
N VAL A 102 -12.05 4.78 6.13
CA VAL A 102 -11.46 4.23 7.36
C VAL A 102 -12.27 3.04 7.88
N ALA A 103 -13.60 3.10 7.79
CA ALA A 103 -14.47 2.02 8.21
C ALA A 103 -14.33 0.81 7.28
N GLU A 104 -14.38 1.02 5.97
CA GLU A 104 -14.24 -0.04 4.97
C GLU A 104 -12.88 -0.74 5.06
N PHE A 105 -11.80 0.04 5.13
CA PHE A 105 -10.46 -0.51 5.31
C PHE A 105 -10.30 -1.23 6.66
N GLY A 106 -10.98 -0.76 7.71
CA GLY A 106 -11.00 -1.41 9.02
C GLY A 106 -11.64 -2.81 9.00
N VAL A 107 -12.62 -3.04 8.12
CA VAL A 107 -13.21 -4.38 7.91
C VAL A 107 -12.19 -5.33 7.28
N ILE A 108 -11.38 -4.83 6.35
CA ILE A 108 -10.45 -5.65 5.56
C ILE A 108 -9.14 -5.92 6.32
N ALA A 109 -8.53 -4.86 6.85
CA ALA A 109 -7.19 -4.90 7.44
C ALA A 109 -7.21 -4.92 8.98
N GLY A 110 -8.39 -4.89 9.59
CA GLY A 110 -8.58 -4.74 11.04
C GLY A 110 -8.70 -3.28 11.47
N HIS A 111 -9.60 -3.03 12.42
CA HIS A 111 -9.95 -1.68 12.89
C HIS A 111 -8.74 -0.86 13.38
N SER A 112 -7.75 -1.51 14.00
CA SER A 112 -6.50 -0.91 14.44
C SER A 112 -5.70 -0.29 13.27
N ASN A 113 -5.67 -0.99 12.13
CA ASN A 113 -4.98 -0.53 10.92
C ASN A 113 -5.80 0.56 10.21
N GLY A 114 -7.13 0.48 10.23
CA GLY A 114 -8.02 1.54 9.75
C GLY A 114 -7.79 2.88 10.43
N GLN A 115 -7.56 2.88 11.74
CA GLN A 115 -7.32 4.12 12.50
C GLN A 115 -5.98 4.80 12.15
N LEU A 116 -5.01 4.07 11.60
CA LEU A 116 -3.72 4.65 11.17
C LEU A 116 -3.88 5.60 9.98
N LEU A 117 -4.93 5.45 9.17
CA LEU A 117 -5.22 6.33 8.04
C LEU A 117 -5.66 7.76 8.46
N ARG A 118 -5.90 7.99 9.76
CA ARG A 118 -6.28 9.31 10.29
C ARG A 118 -5.09 10.14 10.80
N GLN A 119 -3.90 9.56 10.91
CA GLN A 119 -2.68 10.23 11.40
C GLN A 119 -2.06 11.11 10.31
#